data_AF-A0A9E6EHK7-F1
#
_entry.id   AF-A0A9E6EHK7-F1
#
_cell.length_a   1.000
_cell.length_b   1.000
_cell.length_c   1.000
_cell.angle_alpha   90.00
_cell.angle_beta   90.00
_cell.angle_gamma   90.00
#
_symmetry.space_group_name_H-M   'P 1'
#
loop_
_entity.id
_entity.type
_entity.pdbx_description
1 polymer ?
#
loop_
_entity_poly.entity_id
_entity_poly.type
_entity_poly.pdbx_seq_one_letter_code
_entity_poly.pdbx_strand_id
1 'polypeptide(L)' 'MNRDFAEMLGALCDQRAEFLLVGAYAMAAHGVVRATGDIDIKNKRCTGRSKDHGDVEQLEKT' A
#
# COMPACT_ATOMS: atom_id res chain seq x y z
N MET A 1 7.73 -6.71 11.74
CA MET A 1 6.89 -5.52 11.45
C MET A 1 6.38 -4.97 12.77
N ASN A 2 6.38 -3.65 12.94
CA ASN A 2 5.76 -3.01 14.11
C ASN A 2 4.24 -3.29 14.11
N ARG A 3 3.64 -3.56 15.28
CA ARG A 3 2.19 -3.79 15.42
C ARG A 3 1.38 -2.60 14.91
N ASP A 4 1.80 -1.38 15.23
CA ASP A 4 1.07 -0.16 14.86
C ASP A 4 0.95 -0.02 13.33
N PHE A 5 1.98 -0.42 12.59
CA PHE A 5 1.94 -0.44 11.12
C PHE A 5 0.97 -1.49 10.58
N ALA A 6 0.88 -2.66 11.21
CA ALA A 6 -0.08 -3.69 10.82
C ALA A 6 -1.52 -3.24 11.07
N GLU A 7 -1.78 -2.62 12.22
CA GLU A 7 -3.11 -2.08 12.57
C GLU A 7 -3.51 -0.92 11.64
N MET A 8 -2.58 -0.02 11.32
CA MET A 8 -2.82 1.07 10.37
C MET A 8 -3.16 0.52 8.96
N LEU A 9 -2.42 -0.47 8.47
CA LEU A 9 -2.72 -1.12 7.18
C LEU A 9 -4.09 -1.81 7.21
N GLY A 10 -4.43 -2.46 8.32
CA GLY A 10 -5.76 -3.05 8.53
C GLY A 10 -6.87 -2.01 8.43
N ALA A 11 -6.74 -0.88 9.12
CA ALA A 11 -7.72 0.21 9.07
C ALA A 11 -7.90 0.77 7.64
N LEU A 12 -6.82 0.88 6.85
CA LEU A 12 -6.91 1.29 5.45
C LEU A 12 -7.64 0.24 4.59
N CYS A 13 -7.38 -1.05 4.82
CA CYS A 13 -8.11 -2.14 4.15
C CYS A 13 -9.60 -2.14 4.51
N ASP A 14 -9.94 -1.95 5.78
CA ASP A 14 -11.33 -1.91 6.26
C ASP A 14 -12.12 -0.75 5.65
N GLN A 15 -11.45 0.39 5.41
CA GLN A 15 -12.02 1.54 4.71
C GLN A 15 -11.94 1.44 3.18
N ARG A 16 -11.50 0.29 2.64
CA ARG A 16 -11.31 0.06 1.20
C ARG A 16 -10.46 1.15 0.52
N ALA A 17 -9.50 1.72 1.23
CA ALA A 17 -8.62 2.72 0.65
C ALA A 17 -7.74 2.07 -0.44
N GLU A 18 -7.62 2.69 -1.62
CA GLU A 18 -6.68 2.17 -2.62
C GLU A 18 -5.30 2.77 -2.44
N PHE A 19 -4.38 1.89 -2.06
CA PHE A 19 -2.99 2.23 -1.88
C PHE A 19 -2.09 1.12 -2.39
N LEU A 20 -0.81 1.44 -2.49
CA LEU A 20 0.26 0.49 -2.72
C LEU A 20 1.30 0.64 -1.62
N LEU A 21 1.64 -0.48 -0.97
CA LEU A 21 2.80 -0.53 -0.09
C LEU A 21 4.07 -0.43 -0.94
N VAL A 22 4.95 0.52 -0.60
CA VAL A 22 6.22 0.73 -1.29
C VAL A 22 7.38 0.75 -0.30
N GLY A 23 8.59 1.07 -0.75
CA GLY A 23 9.76 1.18 0.12
C GLY A 23 10.27 -0.17 0.64
N ALA A 24 10.95 -0.15 1.79
CA ALA A 24 11.68 -1.31 2.31
C ALA A 24 10.78 -2.51 2.64
N TYR A 25 9.54 -2.28 3.09
CA TYR A 25 8.58 -3.37 3.34
C TYR A 25 8.18 -4.08 2.04
N ALA A 26 7.96 -3.34 0.95
CA ALA A 26 7.72 -3.94 -0.36
C ALA A 26 8.95 -4.69 -0.89
N MET A 27 10.16 -4.13 -0.71
CA MET A 27 11.40 -4.81 -1.08
C MET A 27 11.61 -6.11 -0.31
N ALA A 28 11.32 -6.11 1.00
CA ALA A 28 11.43 -7.29 1.84
C ALA A 28 10.47 -8.40 1.38
N ALA A 29 9.24 -8.05 0.95
CA ALA A 29 8.31 -9.00 0.34
C ALA A 29 8.83 -9.60 -0.97
N HIS A 30 9.73 -8.91 -1.67
CA HIS A 30 10.42 -9.39 -2.88
C HIS A 30 11.83 -9.95 -2.60
N GLY A 31 12.17 -10.24 -1.34
CA GLY A 31 13.42 -10.90 -0.96
C GLY A 31 14.64 -9.99 -0.80
N VAL A 32 14.46 -8.67 -0.90
CA VAL A 32 15.54 -7.69 -0.69
C VAL A 32 15.30 -6.94 0.61
N VAL A 33 15.96 -7.37 1.68
CA VAL A 33 15.81 -6.77 3.00
C VAL A 33 16.67 -5.52 3.13
N ARG A 34 16.04 -4.40 3.53
CA ARG A 34 16.71 -3.14 3.88
C ARG A 34 16.17 -2.67 5.23
N ALA A 35 17.06 -2.27 6.14
CA ALA A 35 16.64 -1.65 7.40
C ALA A 35 15.85 -0.35 7.13
N THR A 36 14.75 -0.15 7.85
CA THR A 36 13.86 1.01 7.73
C THR A 36 13.21 1.26 9.08
N GLY A 37 12.92 2.52 9.41
CA GLY A 37 12.21 2.90 10.65
C GLY A 37 10.74 3.29 10.42
N ASP A 38 10.34 3.39 9.17
CA ASP A 38 9.11 3.95 8.65
C ASP A 38 8.40 2.97 7.71
N ILE A 39 7.19 3.34 7.27
CA ILE A 39 6.40 2.61 6.28
C ILE A 39 5.97 3.60 5.19
N ASP A 40 6.22 3.23 3.94
CA ASP A 40 5.88 4.06 2.78
C ASP A 40 4.62 3.54 2.09
N ILE A 41 3.63 4.40 1.92
CA ILE A 41 2.37 4.09 1.25
C ILE A 41 2.13 5.09 0.13
N LYS A 42 1.78 4.58 -1.05
CA LYS A 42 1.42 5.41 -2.21
C LYS A 42 -0.09 5.36 -2.44
N ASN A 43 -0.74 6.52 -2.33
CA ASN A 43 -2.17 6.68 -2.65
C ASN A 43 -2.39 6.52 -4.17
N LYS A 44 -3.19 5.54 -4.59
CA LYS A 44 -3.44 5.25 -6.00
C LYS A 44 -4.32 6.30 -6.68
N ARG A 45 -5.29 6.90 -5.98
CA ARG A 45 -6.17 7.95 -6.55
C ARG A 45 -5.41 9.22 -6.91
N CYS A 46 -4.28 9.50 -6.26
CA CYS A 46 -3.54 10.76 -6.43
C CYS A 46 -2.41 10.69 -7.45
N THR A 47 -2.11 9.53 -8.05
CA THR A 47 -0.90 9.38 -8.88
C THR A 47 -1.05 9.96 -10.28
N GLY A 48 -2.28 10.15 -10.76
CA GLY A 48 -2.60 10.54 -12.13
C GLY A 48 -2.24 9.48 -13.19
N ARG A 49 -1.79 8.29 -12.80
CA ARG A 49 -1.49 7.20 -13.75
C ARG A 49 -2.78 6.53 -14.17
N SER A 50 -2.98 6.38 -15.48
CA SER A 50 -4.14 5.68 -16.05
C SER A 50 -4.33 4.27 -15.48
N LYS A 51 -3.24 3.53 -15.27
CA LYS A 51 -3.28 2.18 -14.67
C LYS A 51 -3.80 2.20 -13.24
N ASP A 52 -3.45 3.22 -12.45
CA ASP A 52 -3.89 3.29 -11.05
C ASP A 52 -5.40 3.57 -10.97
N HIS A 53 -5.97 4.37 -11.89
CA HIS A 53 -7.43 4.51 -12.00
C HIS A 53 -8.12 3.19 -12.39
N GLY A 54 -7.54 2.43 -13.32
CA GLY A 54 -8.06 1.10 -13.68
C GLY A 54 -8.05 0.11 -12.53
N ASP A 55 -6.97 0.10 -11.72
CA ASP A 55 -6.89 -0.71 -10.51
C ASP A 55 -7.96 -0.31 -9.48
N VAL A 56 -8.20 1.01 -9.31
CA VAL A 56 -9.25 1.55 -8.41
C VAL A 56 -10.64 1.09 -8.87
N GLU A 57 -10.95 1.20 -10.15
CA GLU A 57 -12.25 0.77 -10.71
C GLU A 57 -12.49 -0.74 -10.56
N GLN A 58 -11.45 -1.59 -10.57
CA GLN A 58 -11.61 -3.02 -10.34
C GLN A 58 -11.89 -3.35 -8.87
N LEU A 59 -11.26 -2.62 -7.94
CA LEU A 59 -11.47 -2.80 -6.51
C LEU A 59 -12.90 -2.40 -6.09
N GLU A 60 -13.49 -1.36 -6.72
CA GLU A 60 -14.87 -0.94 -6.45
C GLU A 60 -15.93 -1.95 -6.93
N LYS A 61 -15.57 -2.89 -7.82
CA LYS A 61 -16.49 -3.91 -8.37
C LYS A 61 -16.56 -5.20 -7.55
N THR A 62 -15.81 -5.29 -6.44
CA THR A 62 -15.71 -6.47 -5.55
C THR A 62 -16.34 -6.19 -4.18
#